data_AF-A0A8T5GSK7-F1
#
_entry.id   AF-A0A8T5GSK7-F1
#
_cell.length_a   1.000
_cell.length_b   1.000
_cell.length_c   1.000
_cell.angle_alpha   90.00
_cell.angle_beta   90.00
_cell.angle_gamma   90.00
#
_symmetry.space_group_name_H-M   'P 1'
#
loop_
_entity.id
_entity.type
_entity.pdbx_description
1 polymer ?
#
loop_
_entity_poly.entity_id
_entity_poly.type
_entity_poly.pdbx_seq_one_letter_code
_entity_poly.pdbx_strand_id
1 'polypeptide(L)'
;MASVPPEVLHALAGMSGYDRMLEIDRIASAYGVGHAWIEQQIAGSAQPSSPAQDPNNFAPSSKEAPALPSTPSIPNTQSFRFQYDPSEQAAERRQSVSQAILCPACGVALGIPAVRPIKVTCPQCLQESIFQS
;
A
#
# COMPACT_ATOMS: atom_id res chain seq x y z
N MET A 1 23.03 -4.62 27.00
CA MET A 1 23.27 -4.13 25.62
C MET A 1 23.12 -5.35 24.72
N ALA A 2 22.02 -5.46 23.97
CA ALA A 2 21.80 -6.62 23.12
C ALA A 2 22.71 -6.48 21.88
N SER A 3 23.70 -7.36 21.77
CA SER A 3 24.57 -7.42 20.61
C SER A 3 23.85 -8.18 19.49
N VAL A 4 23.65 -7.53 18.34
CA VAL A 4 23.11 -8.20 17.15
C VAL A 4 24.09 -9.30 16.71
N PRO A 5 23.64 -10.55 16.47
CA PRO A 5 24.51 -11.63 16.02
C PRO A 5 25.17 -11.31 14.66
N PRO A 6 26.44 -11.69 14.44
CA PRO A 6 27.16 -11.40 13.19
C PRO A 6 26.54 -12.11 11.97
N GLU A 7 25.88 -13.25 12.16
CA GLU A 7 25.19 -13.98 11.10
C GLU A 7 24.01 -13.17 10.52
N VAL A 8 23.27 -12.48 11.38
CA VAL A 8 22.14 -11.63 10.98
C VAL A 8 22.63 -10.43 10.17
N LEU A 9 23.75 -9.84 10.58
CA LEU A 9 24.38 -8.72 9.86
C LEU A 9 24.93 -9.15 8.49
N HIS A 10 25.46 -10.37 8.40
CA HIS A 10 25.94 -10.93 7.13
C HIS A 10 24.79 -11.26 6.17
N ALA A 11 23.70 -11.84 6.67
CA ALA A 11 22.48 -12.06 5.88
C ALA A 11 21.93 -10.73 5.33
N LEU A 12 21.90 -9.70 6.17
CA LEU A 12 21.47 -8.36 5.80
C LEU A 12 22.37 -7.69 4.74
N ALA A 13 23.68 -7.96 4.77
CA ALA A 13 24.63 -7.46 3.77
C ALA A 13 24.38 -8.03 2.36
N GLY A 14 23.77 -9.23 2.27
CA GLY A 14 23.37 -9.84 1.00
C GLY A 14 22.03 -9.34 0.45
N MET A 15 21.24 -8.61 1.24
CA MET A 15 19.95 -8.06 0.83
C MET A 15 20.14 -6.66 0.22
N SER A 16 19.32 -6.30 -0.77
CA SER A 16 19.37 -4.99 -1.42
C SER A 16 17.98 -4.38 -1.57
N GLY A 17 17.92 -3.05 -1.78
CA GLY A 17 16.68 -2.33 -2.02
C GLY A 17 15.71 -2.33 -0.83
N TYR A 18 14.44 -2.63 -1.11
CA TYR A 18 13.34 -2.53 -0.14
C TYR A 18 13.40 -3.61 0.96
N ASP A 19 13.80 -4.84 0.62
CA ASP A 19 13.93 -5.92 1.60
C ASP A 19 14.99 -5.61 2.66
N ARG A 20 16.09 -4.96 2.26
CA ARG A 20 17.12 -4.48 3.19
C ARG A 20 16.56 -3.47 4.19
N MET A 21 15.67 -2.58 3.74
CA MET A 21 15.06 -1.55 4.60
C MET A 21 14.13 -2.19 5.65
N LEU A 22 13.29 -3.14 5.23
CA LEU A 22 12.38 -3.86 6.13
C LEU A 22 13.14 -4.69 7.16
N GLU A 23 14.21 -5.37 6.75
CA GLU A 23 14.99 -6.20 7.66
C GLU A 23 15.81 -5.33 8.65
N ILE A 24 16.31 -4.15 8.24
CA ILE A 24 16.91 -3.17 9.17
C ILE A 24 15.91 -2.75 10.25
N ASP A 25 14.67 -2.41 9.88
CA ASP A 25 13.62 -1.99 10.83
C ASP A 25 13.23 -3.11 11.80
N ARG A 26 13.18 -4.35 11.29
CA ARG A 26 12.96 -5.55 12.09
C ARG A 26 14.09 -5.81 13.08
N ILE A 27 15.35 -5.66 12.66
CA ILE A 27 16.52 -5.86 13.53
C ILE A 27 16.62 -4.74 14.57
N ALA A 28 16.34 -3.50 14.17
CA ALA A 28 16.34 -2.35 15.07
C ALA A 28 15.34 -2.52 16.21
N SER A 29 14.11 -2.96 15.88
CA SER A 29 13.07 -3.24 16.87
C SER A 29 13.36 -4.47 17.73
N ALA A 30 13.89 -5.55 17.16
CA ALA A 30 14.18 -6.78 17.88
C ALA A 30 15.35 -6.66 18.88
N TYR A 31 16.40 -5.91 18.52
CA TYR A 31 17.62 -5.79 19.33
C TYR A 31 17.77 -4.42 20.00
N GLY A 32 16.83 -3.49 19.79
CA GLY A 32 16.85 -2.16 20.39
C GLY A 32 18.06 -1.32 19.97
N VAL A 33 18.53 -1.49 18.74
CA VAL A 33 19.69 -0.77 18.17
C VAL A 33 19.24 0.26 17.15
N GLY A 34 19.97 1.36 17.02
CA GLY A 34 19.65 2.41 16.05
C GLY A 34 19.98 2.00 14.61
N HIS A 35 19.22 2.52 13.64
CA HIS A 35 19.41 2.21 12.21
C HIS A 35 20.81 2.61 11.73
N ALA A 36 21.29 3.78 12.15
CA ALA A 36 22.63 4.27 11.83
C ALA A 36 23.75 3.34 12.36
N TRP A 37 23.52 2.68 13.51
CA TRP A 37 24.47 1.72 14.07
C TRP A 37 24.51 0.44 13.22
N ILE A 38 23.35 -0.06 12.79
CA ILE A 38 23.25 -1.24 11.91
C ILE A 38 23.95 -0.96 10.58
N GLU A 39 23.73 0.21 9.98
CA GLU A 39 24.36 0.58 8.70
C GLU A 39 25.88 0.69 8.79
N GLN A 40 26.41 1.27 9.87
CA GLN A 40 27.85 1.32 10.13
C GLN A 40 28.45 -0.08 10.27
N GLN A 41 27.74 -0.98 10.95
CA GLN A 41 28.20 -2.34 11.16
C GLN A 41 28.27 -3.14 9.85
N ILE A 42 27.28 -2.99 8.96
CA ILE A 42 27.28 -3.61 7.63
C ILE A 42 28.40 -3.05 6.76
N ALA A 43 28.59 -1.72 6.78
CA ALA A 43 29.64 -1.05 6.01
C ALA A 43 31.05 -1.48 6.44
N GLY A 44 31.25 -1.75 7.74
CA GLY A 44 32.51 -2.28 8.28
C GLY A 44 32.78 -3.76 7.96
N SER A 45 31.73 -4.55 7.68
CA SER A 45 31.84 -5.97 7.29
C SER A 45 31.94 -6.20 5.78
N ALA A 46 31.95 -5.15 4.96
CA ALA A 46 32.25 -5.26 3.54
C ALA A 46 33.74 -5.58 3.35
N GLN A 47 34.08 -6.87 3.25
CA GLN A 47 35.40 -7.27 2.76
C GLN A 47 35.62 -6.73 1.33
N PRO A 48 36.80 -6.18 1.01
CA PRO A 48 37.13 -5.75 -0.34
C PRO A 48 37.45 -6.97 -1.20
N SER A 49 36.48 -7.44 -1.98
CA SER A 49 36.78 -8.28 -3.15
C SER A 49 37.32 -7.38 -4.28
N SER A 50 38.55 -7.67 -4.66
CA SER A 50 39.50 -7.05 -5.59
C SER A 50 38.99 -6.59 -6.99
N PRO A 51 39.80 -5.82 -7.75
CA PRO A 51 39.35 -4.94 -8.84
C PRO A 51 39.43 -5.55 -10.26
N ALA A 52 38.70 -4.87 -11.17
CA ALA A 52 38.83 -4.76 -12.64
C ALA A 52 38.33 -5.90 -13.55
N GLN A 53 37.31 -5.64 -14.38
CA GLN A 53 37.51 -5.25 -15.79
C GLN A 53 36.21 -4.83 -16.50
N ASP A 54 36.32 -3.76 -17.26
CA ASP A 54 35.39 -3.24 -18.26
C ASP A 54 35.58 -4.00 -19.60
N PRO A 55 34.51 -4.50 -20.23
CA PRO A 55 34.55 -4.77 -21.67
C PRO A 55 33.34 -4.25 -22.44
N ASN A 56 32.50 -3.40 -21.85
CA ASN A 56 31.36 -2.80 -22.55
C ASN A 56 31.23 -1.32 -22.23
N ASN A 57 32.27 -0.59 -22.62
CA ASN A 57 32.13 0.70 -23.28
C ASN A 57 31.04 0.63 -24.37
N PHE A 58 29.80 0.76 -23.95
CA PHE A 58 28.70 1.21 -24.78
C PHE A 58 28.16 2.45 -24.09
N ALA A 59 28.82 3.59 -24.30
CA ALA A 59 28.27 4.89 -23.96
C ALA A 59 27.19 5.21 -25.02
N PRO A 60 25.88 5.09 -24.73
CA PRO A 60 24.89 5.66 -25.62
C PRO A 60 25.13 7.17 -25.66
N SER A 61 25.24 7.75 -26.86
CA SER A 61 25.29 9.20 -27.06
C SER A 61 24.31 9.88 -26.13
N SER A 62 24.84 10.79 -25.31
CA SER A 62 24.15 11.62 -24.32
C SER A 62 22.74 11.95 -24.79
N LYS A 63 21.76 11.19 -24.31
CA LYS A 63 20.37 11.59 -24.33
C LYS A 63 20.10 12.00 -22.91
N GLU A 64 20.15 13.32 -22.66
CA GLU A 64 19.80 13.90 -21.38
C GLU A 64 18.60 13.16 -20.80
N ALA A 65 18.84 12.48 -19.69
CA ALA A 65 17.77 11.85 -18.93
C ALA A 65 16.82 12.98 -18.49
N PRO A 66 15.51 12.88 -18.77
CA PRO A 66 14.55 13.86 -18.27
C PRO A 66 14.75 13.97 -16.75
N ALA A 67 14.93 15.20 -16.26
CA ALA A 67 15.11 15.46 -14.84
C ALA A 67 13.95 14.80 -14.08
N LEU A 68 14.26 13.79 -13.27
CA LEU A 68 13.29 13.17 -12.38
C LEU A 68 12.81 14.27 -11.42
N PRO A 69 11.50 14.46 -11.24
CA PRO A 69 11.00 15.45 -10.31
C PRO A 69 11.55 15.15 -8.91
N SER A 70 12.23 16.13 -8.31
CA SER A 70 12.98 16.01 -7.05
C SER A 70 12.13 15.69 -5.83
N THR A 71 10.81 15.61 -6.00
CA THR A 71 9.84 15.35 -4.94
C THR A 71 8.82 14.34 -5.42
N PRO A 72 8.64 13.20 -4.73
CA PRO A 72 7.51 12.32 -5.00
C PRO A 72 6.23 13.13 -4.78
N SER A 73 5.43 13.29 -5.83
CA SER A 73 4.09 13.86 -5.70
C SER A 73 3.28 12.85 -4.91
N ILE A 74 3.09 13.09 -3.61
CA ILE A 74 2.25 12.24 -2.76
C ILE A 74 0.82 12.43 -3.29
N PRO A 75 0.24 11.43 -3.97
CA PRO A 75 -1.12 11.56 -4.44
C PRO A 75 -2.03 11.72 -3.22
N ASN A 76 -3.02 12.60 -3.32
CA ASN A 76 -3.94 12.86 -2.23
C ASN A 76 -4.66 11.55 -1.82
N THR A 77 -4.26 11.00 -0.68
CA THR A 77 -4.73 9.70 -0.20
C THR A 77 -6.21 9.71 0.17
N GLN A 78 -6.82 10.88 0.32
CA GLN A 78 -8.24 11.02 0.62
C GLN A 78 -9.12 10.56 -0.56
N SER A 79 -8.66 10.70 -1.80
CA SER A 79 -9.38 10.28 -3.00
C SER A 79 -9.55 8.76 -3.13
N PHE A 80 -8.73 7.99 -2.41
CA PHE A 80 -8.77 6.53 -2.40
C PHE A 80 -9.56 5.95 -1.22
N ARG A 81 -10.13 6.82 -0.37
CA ARG A 81 -10.97 6.35 0.76
C ARG A 81 -12.38 6.05 0.26
N PHE A 82 -12.92 4.92 0.70
CA PHE A 82 -14.34 4.65 0.58
C PHE A 82 -15.12 5.79 1.24
N GLN A 83 -16.16 6.29 0.55
CA GLN A 83 -16.97 7.40 1.01
C GLN A 83 -17.85 6.93 2.20
N TYR A 84 -17.28 6.94 3.40
CA TYR A 84 -18.00 6.67 4.63
C TYR A 84 -18.60 7.98 5.16
N ASP A 85 -19.92 8.05 5.21
CA ASP A 85 -20.64 9.11 5.91
C ASP A 85 -20.82 8.71 7.38
N PRO A 86 -20.18 9.41 8.35
CA PRO A 86 -20.29 9.12 9.78
C PRO A 86 -21.47 9.83 10.46
N SER A 87 -22.33 10.53 9.72
CA SER A 87 -23.48 11.22 10.31
C SER A 87 -24.48 10.24 10.95
N GLU A 88 -25.17 10.69 12.00
CA GLU A 88 -26.20 9.88 12.68
C GLU A 88 -27.34 9.49 11.72
N GLN A 89 -27.68 10.39 10.79
CA GLN A 89 -28.65 10.12 9.72
C GLN A 89 -28.21 8.98 8.80
N ALA A 90 -26.91 8.83 8.53
CA ALA A 90 -26.38 7.70 7.78
C ALA A 90 -26.42 6.41 8.60
N ALA A 91 -26.17 6.48 9.91
CA ALA A 91 -26.30 5.33 10.80
C ALA A 91 -27.75 4.80 10.85
N GLU A 92 -28.73 5.70 10.99
CA GLU A 92 -30.15 5.35 11.05
C GLU A 92 -30.66 4.75 9.73
N ARG A 93 -30.20 5.28 8.59
CA ARG A 93 -30.46 4.68 7.26
C ARG A 93 -29.84 3.29 7.09
N ARG A 94 -28.70 3.02 7.72
CA ARG A 94 -28.09 1.67 7.70
C ARG A 94 -28.83 0.69 8.60
N GLN A 95 -29.39 1.16 9.72
CA GLN A 95 -30.21 0.34 10.63
C GLN A 95 -31.54 -0.08 10.00
N SER A 96 -32.11 0.76 9.12
CA SER A 96 -33.37 0.42 8.42
C SER A 96 -33.17 -0.55 7.24
N VAL A 97 -31.93 -0.89 6.89
CA VAL A 97 -31.62 -1.92 5.89
C VAL A 97 -31.64 -3.30 6.54
N SER A 98 -32.62 -4.11 6.16
CA SER A 98 -32.80 -5.47 6.69
C SER A 98 -32.54 -6.57 5.66
N GLN A 99 -32.53 -6.23 4.37
CA GLN A 99 -32.35 -7.18 3.27
C GLN A 99 -31.40 -6.61 2.22
N ALA A 100 -30.79 -7.49 1.43
CA ALA A 100 -29.98 -7.14 0.26
C ALA A 100 -30.60 -7.73 -1.00
N ILE A 101 -30.72 -6.92 -2.05
CA ILE A 101 -31.17 -7.35 -3.39
C ILE A 101 -30.18 -6.91 -4.45
N LEU A 102 -30.11 -7.64 -5.56
CA LEU A 102 -29.29 -7.25 -6.71
C LEU A 102 -30.11 -6.32 -7.62
N CYS A 103 -29.51 -5.23 -8.06
CA CYS A 103 -30.10 -4.40 -9.11
C CYS A 103 -30.24 -5.24 -10.39
N PRO A 104 -31.42 -5.30 -11.03
CA PRO A 104 -31.63 -6.11 -12.22
C PRO A 104 -30.86 -5.61 -13.45
N ALA A 105 -30.42 -4.34 -13.45
CA ALA A 105 -29.72 -3.74 -14.58
C ALA A 105 -28.19 -3.89 -14.49
N CYS A 106 -27.59 -3.70 -13.30
CA CYS A 106 -26.13 -3.67 -13.14
C CYS A 106 -25.58 -4.70 -12.15
N GLY A 107 -26.44 -5.48 -11.48
CA GLY A 107 -26.02 -6.52 -10.53
C GLY A 107 -25.43 -6.00 -9.22
N VAL A 108 -25.45 -4.69 -8.96
CA VAL A 108 -24.97 -4.12 -7.70
C VAL A 108 -25.89 -4.54 -6.54
N ALA A 109 -25.30 -4.93 -5.41
CA ALA A 109 -26.04 -5.23 -4.18
C ALA A 109 -26.57 -3.94 -3.53
N LEU A 110 -27.87 -3.89 -3.30
CA LEU A 110 -28.59 -2.78 -2.69
C LEU A 110 -29.19 -3.23 -1.37
N GLY A 111 -28.88 -2.48 -0.30
CA GLY A 111 -29.53 -2.62 0.99
C GLY A 111 -30.91 -1.98 0.97
N ILE A 112 -31.96 -2.74 1.28
CA ILE A 112 -33.35 -2.28 1.26
C ILE A 112 -34.10 -2.67 2.55
N PRO A 113 -35.09 -1.88 2.99
CA PRO A 113 -35.95 -2.25 4.10
C PRO A 113 -36.87 -3.43 3.74
N ALA A 114 -37.36 -4.14 4.77
CA ALA A 114 -38.26 -5.30 4.62
C ALA A 114 -39.68 -4.91 4.19
N VAL A 115 -40.03 -3.62 4.26
CA VAL A 115 -41.35 -3.12 3.88
C VAL A 115 -41.48 -3.18 2.35
N ARG A 116 -42.58 -3.75 1.86
CA ARG A 116 -42.98 -3.83 0.44
C ARG A 116 -44.40 -3.26 0.30
N PRO A 117 -44.80 -2.69 -0.84
CA PRO A 117 -44.02 -2.43 -2.06
C PRO A 117 -43.13 -1.18 -1.92
N ILE A 118 -41.94 -1.23 -2.54
CA ILE A 118 -40.99 -0.10 -2.55
C ILE A 118 -40.49 0.21 -3.95
N LYS A 119 -40.24 1.50 -4.19
CA LYS A 119 -39.55 2.01 -5.36
C LYS A 119 -38.08 2.27 -4.98
N VAL A 120 -37.16 1.58 -5.64
CA VAL A 120 -35.71 1.68 -5.37
C VAL A 120 -35.01 2.18 -6.62
N THR A 121 -34.18 3.21 -6.43
CA THR A 121 -33.32 3.77 -7.48
C THR A 121 -31.89 3.36 -7.21
N CYS A 122 -31.25 2.67 -8.16
CA CYS A 122 -29.86 2.24 -8.01
C CYS A 122 -28.91 3.45 -8.11
N PRO A 123 -28.00 3.68 -7.15
CA PRO A 123 -27.05 4.79 -7.22
C PRO A 123 -25.99 4.62 -8.32
N GLN A 124 -25.77 3.39 -8.81
CA GLN A 124 -24.72 3.12 -9.81
C GLN A 124 -25.19 3.31 -11.26
N CYS A 125 -26.43 2.91 -11.57
CA CYS A 125 -26.96 2.96 -12.94
C CYS A 125 -28.22 3.82 -13.08
N LEU A 126 -28.71 4.41 -11.98
CA LEU A 126 -29.92 5.24 -11.92
C LEU A 126 -31.21 4.53 -12.36
N GLN A 127 -31.17 3.21 -12.52
CA GLN A 127 -32.35 2.44 -12.88
C GLN A 127 -33.33 2.38 -11.71
N GLU A 128 -34.60 2.66 -12.01
CA GLU A 128 -35.69 2.56 -11.07
C GLU A 128 -36.33 1.17 -11.16
N SER A 129 -36.53 0.52 -10.03
CA SER A 129 -37.14 -0.81 -9.94
C SER A 129 -38.14 -0.86 -8.78
N ILE A 130 -39.23 -1.59 -8.99
CA ILE A 130 -40.28 -1.77 -7.99
C ILE A 130 -40.20 -3.21 -7.49
N PHE A 131 -40.03 -3.38 -6.18
CA PHE A 131 -40.00 -4.70 -5.54
C PHE A 131 -41.31 -4.90 -4.77
N GLN A 132 -42.04 -5.97 -5.12
CA GLN A 132 -43.37 -6.27 -4.60
C GLN A 132 -43.39 -7.39 -3.55
N SER A 133 -42.34 -8.22 -3.44
CA SER A 133 -42.27 -9.40 -2.56
C SER A 133 -41.01 -9.45 -1.71
#